data_AF-A0A2N3EHW2-F1
#
_entry.id   AF-A0A2N3EHW2-F1
#
_cell.length_a   1.000
_cell.length_b   1.000
_cell.length_c   1.000
_cell.angle_alpha   90.00
_cell.angle_beta   90.00
_cell.angle_gamma   90.00
#
_symmetry.space_group_name_H-M   'P 1'
#
loop_
_entity.id
_entity.type
_entity.pdbx_description
1 polymer ?
#
loop_
_entity_poly.entity_id
_entity_poly.type
_entity_poly.pdbx_seq_one_letter_code
_entity_poly.pdbx_strand_id
1 'polypeptide(L)'
;MLDRDWLFFISIGLILTLGVASIPLTERYRGSSGEYHNASQIHSEADPISPEALSEAFGEAQAAYAEEHADHGEQRAERNLVAQEEMAKWAYGLFWVSLIGVGLLAGTFWEALRTAKAAEAAVAAANKTALAAIAATEITRKDFIATHRPRVVLRNFHISDEIISDSPIVEVVIANAGNTPAYIMKIGSDIPARMKENGNWLGLAARPKILPNPIRLDAGEEYEFSVVRNSVLEGEDWWKIDGGEAEFYLIGVIVYRDENQTTRKTGFLRVYDTERETFARPHEDEPEYNYCD
;
A
#
# COMPACT_ATOMS: atom_id res chain seq x y z
N MET A 1 21.86 4.87 11.04
CA MET A 1 23.25 4.40 11.10
C MET A 1 23.50 3.59 9.85
N LEU A 2 24.00 4.23 8.78
CA LEU A 2 24.55 3.50 7.63
C LEU A 2 25.99 3.18 8.02
N ASP A 3 26.29 1.89 8.20
CA ASP A 3 27.62 1.43 8.55
C ASP A 3 28.63 1.84 7.48
N ARG A 4 29.76 2.38 7.94
CA ARG A 4 30.89 2.87 7.13
C ARG A 4 31.70 1.72 6.51
N ASP A 5 31.15 0.52 6.43
CA ASP A 5 31.86 -0.70 6.01
C ASP A 5 32.30 -0.65 4.54
N TRP A 6 31.59 0.11 3.69
CA TRP A 6 31.99 0.27 2.29
C TRP A 6 33.33 1.01 2.11
N LEU A 7 33.71 1.88 3.06
CA LEU A 7 35.01 2.58 3.03
C LEU A 7 36.18 1.61 3.23
N PHE A 8 35.96 0.51 3.95
CA PHE A 8 36.99 -0.51 4.18
C PHE A 8 37.33 -1.24 2.88
N PHE A 9 36.32 -1.59 2.08
CA PHE A 9 36.53 -2.26 0.78
C PHE A 9 37.24 -1.35 -0.24
N ILE A 10 36.94 -0.04 -0.25
CA ILE A 10 37.68 0.91 -1.11
C ILE A 10 39.14 0.98 -0.70
N SER A 11 39.43 1.05 0.60
CA SER A 11 40.82 1.13 1.08
C SER A 11 41.63 -0.12 0.70
N ILE A 12 41.05 -1.32 0.77
CA ILE A 12 41.73 -2.56 0.38
C ILE A 12 41.95 -2.62 -1.14
N GLY A 13 40.95 -2.22 -1.94
CA GLY A 13 41.09 -2.17 -3.40
C GLY A 13 42.17 -1.19 -3.87
N LEU A 14 42.29 -0.05 -3.19
CA LEU A 14 43.30 0.99 -3.47
C LEU A 14 44.72 0.52 -3.05
N ILE A 15 44.85 -0.22 -1.95
CA ILE A 15 46.12 -0.82 -1.52
C ILE A 15 46.56 -1.93 -2.48
N LEU A 16 45.65 -2.79 -2.94
CA LEU A 16 45.96 -3.85 -3.91
C LEU A 16 46.38 -3.29 -5.27
N THR A 17 45.72 -2.24 -5.76
CA THR A 17 46.09 -1.60 -7.03
C THR A 17 47.42 -0.86 -6.95
N LEU A 18 47.69 -0.16 -5.83
CA LEU A 18 49.00 0.45 -5.57
C LEU A 18 50.11 -0.61 -5.43
N GLY A 19 49.82 -1.74 -4.78
CA GLY A 19 50.77 -2.86 -4.66
C GLY A 19 51.20 -3.44 -6.00
N VAL A 20 50.26 -3.66 -6.92
CA VAL A 20 50.57 -4.17 -8.28
C VAL A 20 51.31 -3.12 -9.12
N ALA A 21 50.98 -1.84 -8.99
CA ALA A 21 51.68 -0.77 -9.70
C ALA A 21 53.11 -0.50 -9.16
N SER A 22 53.39 -0.88 -7.91
CA SER A 22 54.69 -0.72 -7.26
C SER A 22 55.68 -1.87 -7.51
N ILE A 23 55.27 -2.92 -8.25
CA ILE A 23 56.22 -3.92 -8.75
C ILE A 23 57.08 -3.20 -9.79
N PRO A 24 58.39 -3.05 -9.56
CA PRO A 24 59.23 -2.29 -10.46
C PRO A 24 59.30 -3.02 -11.81
N LEU A 25 58.69 -2.44 -12.84
CA LEU A 25 58.92 -2.74 -14.26
C LEU A 25 60.34 -2.34 -14.69
N THR A 26 61.32 -2.49 -13.80
CA THR A 26 62.71 -2.11 -14.01
C THR A 26 63.39 -3.11 -14.92
N GLU A 27 63.62 -2.64 -16.16
CA GLU A 27 64.89 -2.78 -16.86
C GLU A 27 65.34 -4.21 -17.22
N ARG A 28 64.68 -4.84 -18.20
CA ARG A 28 65.30 -5.98 -18.94
C ARG A 28 65.23 -5.89 -20.48
N TYR A 29 64.87 -4.74 -21.06
CA TYR A 29 64.81 -4.56 -22.53
C TYR A 29 65.67 -3.39 -23.05
N ARG A 30 66.89 -3.24 -22.54
CA ARG A 30 67.90 -2.32 -23.09
C ARG A 30 69.23 -3.05 -23.21
N GLY A 31 69.48 -3.71 -24.35
CA GLY A 31 70.80 -4.26 -24.65
C GLY A 31 70.80 -5.45 -25.59
N SER A 32 70.43 -5.26 -26.87
CA SER A 32 70.86 -6.23 -27.90
C SER A 32 70.94 -5.67 -29.34
N SER A 33 70.95 -4.34 -29.54
CA SER A 33 70.96 -3.75 -30.89
C SER A 33 72.27 -3.08 -31.30
N GLY A 34 73.36 -3.22 -30.52
CA GLY A 34 74.61 -2.48 -30.73
C GLY A 34 75.77 -3.24 -31.40
N GLU A 35 75.75 -4.57 -31.46
CA GLU A 35 76.96 -5.35 -31.79
C GLU A 35 77.12 -5.79 -33.25
N TYR A 36 76.18 -5.51 -34.15
CA TYR A 36 76.26 -5.95 -35.55
C TYR A 36 77.00 -4.99 -36.51
N HIS A 37 77.63 -3.91 -36.02
CA HIS A 37 78.30 -2.92 -36.90
C HIS A 37 79.84 -2.99 -36.92
N ASN A 38 80.48 -3.83 -36.10
CA ASN A 38 81.95 -3.91 -36.06
C ASN A 38 82.56 -5.13 -36.78
N ALA A 39 81.75 -6.06 -37.27
CA ALA A 39 82.24 -7.30 -37.89
C ALA A 39 82.61 -7.19 -39.39
N SER A 40 82.35 -6.06 -40.06
CA SER A 40 82.59 -5.93 -41.52
C SER A 40 83.85 -5.17 -41.92
N GLN A 41 84.70 -4.73 -40.98
CA GLN A 41 85.89 -3.91 -41.29
C GLN A 41 87.24 -4.64 -41.18
N ILE A 42 87.27 -5.95 -40.90
CA ILE A 42 88.52 -6.71 -40.75
C ILE A 42 88.59 -7.80 -41.81
N HIS A 43 88.83 -7.45 -43.08
CA HIS A 43 89.36 -8.38 -44.10
C HIS A 43 89.86 -7.58 -45.32
N SER A 44 91.12 -7.13 -45.29
CA SER A 44 91.76 -6.59 -46.51
C SER A 44 93.26 -6.85 -46.65
N GLU A 45 93.89 -7.63 -45.78
CA GLU A 45 95.31 -8.01 -45.94
C GLU A 45 95.52 -9.39 -45.30
N ALA A 46 95.41 -10.45 -46.10
CA ALA A 46 95.81 -11.79 -45.69
C ALA A 46 96.59 -12.42 -46.85
N ASP A 47 97.83 -12.80 -46.58
CA ASP A 47 98.70 -13.52 -47.48
C ASP A 47 98.10 -14.87 -47.90
N PRO A 48 98.44 -15.41 -49.10
CA PRO A 48 97.92 -16.68 -49.58
C PRO A 48 98.41 -17.84 -48.70
N ILE A 49 97.55 -18.29 -47.81
CA ILE A 49 97.77 -19.46 -46.94
C ILE A 49 97.74 -20.73 -47.80
N SER A 50 98.72 -21.61 -47.58
CA SER A 50 98.81 -22.93 -48.20
C SER A 50 97.51 -23.75 -48.00
N PRO A 51 97.01 -24.50 -49.01
CA PRO A 51 95.78 -25.29 -48.89
C PRO A 51 95.82 -26.35 -47.77
N GLU A 52 97.00 -26.84 -47.39
CA GLU A 52 97.16 -27.74 -46.23
C GLU A 52 97.02 -26.98 -44.89
N ALA A 53 97.63 -25.79 -44.78
CA ALA A 53 97.50 -24.94 -43.59
C ALA A 53 96.08 -24.37 -43.42
N LEU A 54 95.35 -24.17 -44.53
CA LEU A 54 93.95 -23.73 -44.54
C LEU A 54 93.01 -24.85 -44.06
N SER A 55 93.25 -26.10 -44.47
CA SER A 55 92.49 -27.26 -43.99
C SER A 55 92.67 -27.49 -42.50
N GLU A 56 93.90 -27.38 -42.00
CA GLU A 56 94.23 -27.56 -40.59
C GLU A 56 93.66 -26.41 -39.74
N ALA A 57 93.83 -25.16 -40.19
CA ALA A 57 93.25 -23.99 -39.53
C ALA A 57 91.71 -23.98 -39.56
N PHE A 58 91.05 -24.47 -40.62
CA PHE A 58 89.59 -24.62 -40.63
C PHE A 58 89.10 -25.76 -39.74
N GLY A 59 89.85 -26.85 -39.63
CA GLY A 59 89.55 -27.95 -38.71
C GLY A 59 89.66 -27.50 -37.25
N GLU A 60 90.73 -26.77 -36.90
CA GLU A 60 90.90 -26.18 -35.57
C GLU A 60 89.90 -25.06 -35.29
N ALA A 61 89.61 -24.18 -36.26
CA ALA A 61 88.61 -23.13 -36.11
C ALA A 61 87.19 -23.71 -36.00
N GLN A 62 86.82 -24.74 -36.76
CA GLN A 62 85.53 -25.41 -36.60
C GLN A 62 85.43 -26.16 -35.27
N ALA A 63 86.51 -26.79 -34.81
CA ALA A 63 86.54 -27.44 -33.50
C ALA A 63 86.40 -26.41 -32.37
N ALA A 64 87.17 -25.33 -32.40
CA ALA A 64 87.08 -24.24 -31.41
C ALA A 64 85.72 -23.53 -31.45
N TYR A 65 85.16 -23.30 -32.65
CA TYR A 65 83.84 -22.67 -32.81
C TYR A 65 82.71 -23.61 -32.37
N ALA A 66 82.84 -24.92 -32.61
CA ALA A 66 81.91 -25.92 -32.11
C ALA A 66 81.98 -26.04 -30.58
N GLU A 67 83.17 -25.93 -29.99
CA GLU A 67 83.38 -25.94 -28.53
C GLU A 67 82.83 -24.65 -27.89
N GLU A 68 83.09 -23.48 -28.47
CA GLU A 68 82.53 -22.19 -28.03
C GLU A 68 81.00 -22.12 -28.19
N HIS A 69 80.44 -22.65 -29.29
CA HIS A 69 78.98 -22.72 -29.47
C HIS A 69 78.31 -23.79 -28.59
N ALA A 70 79.00 -24.86 -28.23
CA ALA A 70 78.51 -25.83 -27.25
C ALA A 70 78.41 -25.18 -25.86
N ASP A 71 79.43 -24.44 -25.43
CA ASP A 71 79.45 -23.73 -24.14
C ASP A 71 78.40 -22.60 -24.09
N HIS A 72 78.25 -21.84 -25.18
CA HIS A 72 77.16 -20.85 -25.28
C HIS A 72 75.76 -21.47 -25.34
N GLY A 73 75.62 -22.69 -25.86
CA GLY A 73 74.37 -23.46 -25.84
C GLY A 73 73.94 -23.79 -24.42
N GLU A 74 74.89 -24.24 -23.59
CA GLU A 74 74.66 -24.55 -22.18
C GLU A 74 74.30 -23.29 -21.37
N GLN A 75 75.05 -22.19 -21.54
CA GLN A 75 74.75 -20.93 -20.84
C GLN A 75 73.37 -20.35 -21.21
N ARG A 76 72.91 -20.54 -22.46
CA ARG A 76 71.55 -20.15 -22.87
C ARG A 76 70.49 -21.05 -22.25
N ALA A 77 70.74 -22.35 -22.15
CA ALA A 77 69.83 -23.29 -21.49
C ALA A 77 69.68 -22.96 -19.99
N GLU A 78 70.79 -22.68 -19.30
CA GLU A 78 70.77 -22.29 -17.89
C GLU A 78 70.02 -20.97 -17.65
N ARG A 79 70.28 -19.93 -18.46
CA ARG A 79 69.53 -18.67 -18.35
C ARG A 79 68.04 -18.84 -18.60
N ASN A 80 67.67 -19.72 -19.54
CA ASN A 80 66.27 -20.04 -19.80
C ASN A 80 65.62 -20.77 -18.61
N LEU A 81 66.33 -21.68 -17.94
CA LEU A 81 65.83 -22.35 -16.74
C LEU A 81 65.60 -21.37 -15.59
N VAL A 82 66.53 -20.46 -15.34
CA VAL A 82 66.38 -19.42 -14.30
C VAL A 82 65.20 -18.50 -14.62
N ALA A 83 65.07 -18.07 -15.88
CA ALA A 83 63.94 -17.25 -16.31
C ALA A 83 62.59 -17.98 -16.17
N GLN A 84 62.54 -19.28 -16.47
CA GLN A 84 61.35 -20.10 -16.26
C GLN A 84 61.00 -20.25 -14.78
N GLU A 85 62.00 -20.42 -13.90
CA GLU A 85 61.78 -20.51 -12.47
C GLU A 85 61.27 -19.18 -11.88
N GLU A 86 61.83 -18.05 -12.32
CA GLU A 86 61.34 -16.71 -11.96
C GLU A 86 59.88 -16.51 -12.45
N MET A 87 59.58 -16.87 -13.70
CA MET A 87 58.23 -16.78 -14.26
C MET A 87 57.24 -17.66 -13.48
N ALA A 88 57.64 -18.86 -13.07
CA ALA A 88 56.80 -19.76 -12.29
C ALA A 88 56.48 -19.19 -10.90
N LYS A 89 57.46 -18.57 -10.22
CA LYS A 89 57.25 -17.89 -8.94
C LYS A 89 56.28 -16.71 -9.08
N TRP A 90 56.41 -15.92 -10.15
CA TRP A 90 55.47 -14.83 -10.44
C TRP A 90 54.07 -15.32 -10.76
N ALA A 91 53.94 -16.35 -11.60
CA ALA A 91 52.66 -16.96 -11.95
C ALA A 91 51.94 -17.52 -10.71
N TYR A 92 52.69 -18.15 -9.79
CA TYR A 92 52.16 -18.65 -8.53
C TYR A 92 51.61 -17.52 -7.64
N GLY A 93 52.33 -16.40 -7.55
CA GLY A 93 51.85 -15.21 -6.83
C GLY A 93 50.56 -14.62 -7.43
N LEU A 94 50.53 -14.45 -8.76
CA LEU A 94 49.36 -13.93 -9.48
C LEU A 94 48.13 -14.84 -9.34
N PHE A 95 48.34 -16.17 -9.33
CA PHE A 95 47.27 -17.13 -9.10
C PHE A 95 46.56 -16.86 -7.76
N TRP A 96 47.30 -16.71 -6.66
CA TRP A 96 46.71 -16.45 -5.35
C TRP A 96 45.99 -15.11 -5.27
N VAL A 97 46.56 -14.05 -5.88
CA VAL A 97 45.90 -12.73 -5.94
C VAL A 97 44.57 -12.82 -6.70
N SER A 98 44.54 -13.53 -7.83
CA SER A 98 43.31 -13.73 -8.60
C SER A 98 42.26 -14.52 -7.81
N LEU A 99 42.68 -15.54 -7.06
CA LEU A 99 41.80 -16.35 -6.22
C LEU A 99 41.14 -15.50 -5.12
N ILE A 100 41.92 -14.65 -4.45
CA ILE A 100 41.40 -13.70 -3.44
C ILE A 100 40.39 -12.74 -4.07
N GLY A 101 40.70 -12.22 -5.27
CA GLY A 101 39.79 -11.33 -6.01
C GLY A 101 38.43 -11.97 -6.32
N VAL A 102 38.42 -13.22 -6.78
CA VAL A 102 37.18 -13.98 -7.02
C VAL A 102 36.40 -14.19 -5.71
N GLY A 103 37.08 -14.50 -4.60
CA GLY A 103 36.46 -14.64 -3.29
C GLY A 103 35.77 -13.35 -2.82
N LEU A 104 36.40 -12.20 -3.00
CA LEU A 104 35.81 -10.89 -2.68
C LEU A 104 34.57 -10.61 -3.54
N LEU A 105 34.63 -10.86 -4.85
CA LEU A 105 33.49 -10.68 -5.75
C LEU A 105 32.31 -11.59 -5.34
N ALA A 106 32.57 -12.85 -5.02
CA ALA A 106 31.55 -13.78 -4.54
C ALA A 106 30.90 -13.27 -3.24
N GLY A 107 31.71 -12.74 -2.30
CA GLY A 107 31.21 -12.11 -1.08
C GLY A 107 30.31 -10.90 -1.35
N THR A 108 30.72 -9.99 -2.25
CA THR A 108 29.88 -8.84 -2.62
C THR A 108 28.56 -9.26 -3.27
N PHE A 109 28.60 -10.31 -4.10
CA PHE A 109 27.40 -10.84 -4.74
C PHE A 109 26.45 -11.47 -3.72
N TRP A 110 26.99 -12.18 -2.74
CA TRP A 110 26.22 -12.75 -1.64
C TRP A 110 25.48 -11.67 -0.82
N GLU A 111 26.17 -10.59 -0.44
CA GLU A 111 25.54 -9.47 0.29
C GLU A 111 24.49 -8.74 -0.55
N ALA A 112 24.72 -8.57 -1.86
CA ALA A 112 23.73 -8.01 -2.78
C ALA A 112 22.46 -8.89 -2.83
N LEU A 113 22.61 -10.22 -2.92
CA LEU A 113 21.48 -11.15 -2.89
C LEU A 113 20.74 -11.11 -1.55
N ARG A 114 21.46 -11.01 -0.43
CA ARG A 114 20.85 -10.86 0.90
C ARG A 114 20.06 -9.57 1.02
N THR A 115 20.62 -8.46 0.54
CA THR A 115 19.96 -7.15 0.53
C THR A 115 18.72 -7.14 -0.36
N ALA A 116 18.78 -7.78 -1.54
CA ALA A 116 17.64 -7.91 -2.43
C ALA A 116 16.49 -8.68 -1.77
N LYS A 117 16.79 -9.80 -1.09
CA LYS A 117 15.78 -10.56 -0.33
C LYS A 117 15.17 -9.76 0.82
N ALA A 118 15.99 -8.99 1.55
CA ALA A 118 15.50 -8.11 2.61
C ALA A 118 14.59 -6.99 2.05
N ALA A 119 14.96 -6.42 0.91
CA ALA A 119 14.16 -5.41 0.22
C ALA A 119 12.82 -5.96 -0.26
N GLU A 120 12.78 -7.18 -0.81
CA GLU A 120 11.55 -7.85 -1.20
C GLU A 120 10.61 -8.07 0.00
N ALA A 121 11.15 -8.56 1.12
CA ALA A 121 10.38 -8.72 2.36
C ALA A 121 9.84 -7.38 2.88
N ALA A 122 10.64 -6.31 2.80
CA ALA A 122 10.22 -4.96 3.19
C ALA A 122 9.10 -4.43 2.29
N VAL A 123 9.17 -4.64 0.97
CA VAL A 123 8.12 -4.26 0.03
C VAL A 123 6.83 -5.05 0.30
N ALA A 124 6.93 -6.35 0.56
CA ALA A 124 5.78 -7.18 0.90
C ALA A 124 5.10 -6.73 2.20
N ALA A 125 5.89 -6.38 3.23
CA ALA A 125 5.37 -5.83 4.48
C ALA A 125 4.71 -4.46 4.26
N ALA A 126 5.36 -3.56 3.51
CA ALA A 126 4.82 -2.25 3.18
C ALA A 126 3.47 -2.36 2.44
N ASN A 127 3.38 -3.25 1.44
CA ASN A 127 2.12 -3.49 0.72
C ASN A 127 1.00 -3.98 1.65
N LYS A 128 1.30 -4.90 2.59
CA LYS A 128 0.32 -5.34 3.58
C LYS A 128 -0.14 -4.19 4.47
N THR A 129 0.76 -3.33 4.92
CA THR A 129 0.40 -2.16 5.74
C THR A 129 -0.43 -1.15 4.98
N ALA A 130 -0.13 -0.91 3.69
CA ALA A 130 -0.91 -0.02 2.84
C ALA A 130 -2.34 -0.53 2.64
N LEU A 131 -2.49 -1.83 2.36
CA LEU A 131 -3.82 -2.46 2.23
C LEU A 131 -4.62 -2.39 3.54
N ALA A 132 -3.98 -2.66 4.68
CA ALA A 132 -4.62 -2.55 5.98
C ALA A 132 -5.05 -1.11 6.29
N ALA A 133 -4.23 -0.12 5.94
CA ALA A 133 -4.57 1.30 6.10
C ALA A 133 -5.77 1.69 5.24
N ILE A 134 -5.82 1.25 3.98
CA ILE A 134 -6.97 1.48 3.10
C ILE A 134 -8.26 0.89 3.71
N ALA A 135 -8.22 -0.37 4.15
CA ALA A 135 -9.36 -1.01 4.81
C ALA A 135 -9.80 -0.27 6.07
N ALA A 136 -8.85 0.17 6.91
CA ALA A 136 -9.14 0.94 8.12
C ALA A 136 -9.79 2.30 7.80
N THR A 137 -9.33 3.01 6.75
CA THR A 137 -9.96 4.27 6.32
C THR A 137 -11.38 4.05 5.80
N GLU A 138 -11.65 2.93 5.13
CA GLU A 138 -12.99 2.60 4.65
C GLU A 138 -13.95 2.32 5.81
N ILE A 139 -13.51 1.54 6.81
CA ILE A 139 -14.30 1.26 8.02
C ILE A 139 -14.58 2.57 8.75
N THR A 140 -13.55 3.39 8.99
CA THR A 140 -13.69 4.69 9.67
C THR A 140 -14.68 5.60 8.94
N ARG A 141 -14.64 5.61 7.60
CA ARG A 141 -15.58 6.38 6.79
C ARG A 141 -17.01 5.87 6.94
N LYS A 142 -17.23 4.55 6.93
CA LYS A 142 -18.56 3.94 7.13
C LYS A 142 -19.10 4.26 8.52
N ASP A 143 -18.26 4.16 9.55
CA ASP A 143 -18.63 4.47 10.93
C ASP A 143 -18.96 5.96 11.09
N PHE A 144 -18.18 6.85 10.45
CA PHE A 144 -18.45 8.28 10.46
C PHE A 144 -19.82 8.60 9.84
N ILE A 145 -20.13 8.03 8.67
CA ILE A 145 -21.43 8.20 8.00
C ILE A 145 -22.58 7.62 8.86
N ALA A 146 -22.36 6.48 9.51
CA ALA A 146 -23.37 5.85 10.35
C ALA A 146 -23.66 6.64 11.64
N THR A 147 -22.63 7.28 12.22
CA THR A 147 -22.74 8.06 13.46
C THR A 147 -23.26 9.48 13.21
N HIS A 148 -22.93 10.09 12.07
CA HIS A 148 -23.34 11.44 11.70
C HIS A 148 -24.50 11.43 10.71
N ARG A 149 -25.50 10.57 10.94
CA ARG A 149 -26.69 10.48 10.11
C ARG A 149 -27.83 11.39 10.60
N PRO A 150 -28.75 11.83 9.73
CA PRO A 150 -29.95 12.53 10.18
C PRO A 150 -30.83 11.57 10.99
N ARG A 151 -31.50 12.09 12.01
CA ARG A 151 -32.41 11.32 12.86
C ARG A 151 -33.68 12.13 13.07
N VAL A 152 -34.67 11.89 12.22
CA VAL A 152 -35.98 12.54 12.37
C VAL A 152 -36.71 11.85 13.52
N VAL A 153 -37.10 12.62 14.54
CA VAL A 153 -37.84 12.15 15.71
C VAL A 153 -39.12 12.96 15.87
N LEU A 154 -40.13 12.38 16.49
CA LEU A 154 -41.34 13.10 16.86
C LEU A 154 -41.12 13.73 18.23
N ARG A 155 -41.35 15.04 18.34
CA ARG A 155 -41.15 15.79 19.57
C ARG A 155 -42.45 16.01 20.33
N ASN A 156 -43.48 16.49 19.64
CA ASN A 156 -44.70 16.90 20.28
C ASN A 156 -45.94 16.58 19.45
N PHE A 157 -47.06 16.46 20.14
CA PHE A 157 -48.39 16.22 19.59
C PHE A 157 -49.36 17.17 20.26
N HIS A 158 -50.08 17.94 19.46
CA HIS A 158 -51.15 18.82 19.94
C HIS A 158 -52.45 18.42 19.25
N ILE A 159 -53.52 18.29 20.02
CA ILE A 159 -54.85 18.18 19.45
C ILE A 159 -55.32 19.61 19.22
N SER A 160 -55.65 19.92 17.98
CA SER A 160 -56.22 21.23 17.64
C SER A 160 -57.66 21.28 18.14
N ASP A 161 -58.08 22.45 18.62
CA ASP A 161 -59.49 22.74 18.94
C ASP A 161 -60.38 22.74 17.68
N GLU A 162 -59.76 22.79 16.48
CA GLU A 162 -60.47 22.74 15.21
C GLU A 162 -60.88 21.30 14.88
N ILE A 163 -62.19 21.10 14.65
CA ILE A 163 -62.76 19.84 14.21
C ILE A 163 -63.12 19.96 12.73
N ILE A 164 -62.50 19.14 11.89
CA ILE A 164 -62.85 19.03 10.46
C ILE A 164 -63.59 17.71 10.25
N SER A 165 -64.83 17.78 9.77
CA SER A 165 -65.64 16.60 9.42
C SER A 165 -65.75 15.59 10.58
N ASP A 166 -66.06 16.09 11.77
CA ASP A 166 -66.20 15.30 13.02
C ASP A 166 -64.93 14.52 13.42
N SER A 167 -63.77 14.83 12.83
CA SER A 167 -62.50 14.19 13.15
C SER A 167 -61.55 15.16 13.84
N PRO A 168 -60.88 14.76 14.93
CA PRO A 168 -59.87 15.59 15.55
C PRO A 168 -58.69 15.79 14.61
N ILE A 169 -58.17 17.01 14.57
CA ILE A 169 -56.91 17.32 13.91
C ILE A 169 -55.80 17.19 14.94
N VAL A 170 -54.76 16.43 14.62
CA VAL A 170 -53.56 16.31 15.46
C VAL A 170 -52.41 16.99 14.77
N GLU A 171 -51.90 18.06 15.37
CA GLU A 171 -50.68 18.72 14.96
C GLU A 171 -49.48 17.93 15.49
N VAL A 172 -48.59 17.55 14.58
CA VAL A 172 -47.43 16.72 14.86
C VAL A 172 -46.18 17.52 14.57
N VAL A 173 -45.32 17.66 15.59
CA VAL A 173 -44.02 18.32 15.47
C VAL A 173 -42.93 17.27 15.32
N ILE A 174 -42.23 17.30 14.20
CA ILE A 174 -41.05 16.50 13.93
C ILE A 174 -39.79 17.36 14.06
N ALA A 175 -38.70 16.77 14.52
CA ALA A 175 -37.42 17.44 14.66
C ALA A 175 -36.31 16.57 14.11
N ASN A 176 -35.29 17.17 13.49
CA ASN A 176 -34.08 16.44 13.16
C ASN A 176 -33.11 16.46 14.34
N ALA A 177 -33.10 15.40 15.14
CA ALA A 177 -32.16 15.19 16.24
C ALA A 177 -30.78 14.66 15.78
N GLY A 178 -30.57 14.49 14.47
CA GLY A 178 -29.28 14.10 13.90
C GLY A 178 -28.35 15.28 13.65
N ASN A 179 -27.13 14.99 13.19
CA ASN A 179 -26.08 16.00 12.99
C ASN A 179 -26.02 16.55 11.55
N THR A 180 -26.75 15.95 10.62
CA THR A 180 -26.77 16.34 9.20
C THR A 180 -28.20 16.66 8.77
N PRO A 181 -28.40 17.48 7.73
CA PRO A 181 -29.73 17.78 7.21
C PRO A 181 -30.51 16.53 6.77
N ALA A 182 -31.83 16.56 6.96
CA ALA A 182 -32.77 15.57 6.49
C ALA A 182 -33.69 16.18 5.42
N TYR A 183 -33.96 15.46 4.34
CA TYR A 183 -34.90 15.89 3.30
C TYR A 183 -36.15 15.02 3.36
N ILE A 184 -37.24 15.53 3.93
CA ILE A 184 -38.51 14.81 4.06
C ILE A 184 -39.15 14.68 2.68
N MET A 185 -39.35 13.45 2.23
CA MET A 185 -39.86 13.13 0.90
C MET A 185 -41.34 12.71 0.94
N LYS A 186 -41.71 11.92 1.97
CA LYS A 186 -43.08 11.41 2.13
C LYS A 186 -43.47 11.43 3.60
N ILE A 187 -44.70 11.82 3.87
CA ILE A 187 -45.32 11.71 5.19
C ILE A 187 -46.59 10.89 5.02
N GLY A 188 -46.73 9.84 5.80
CA GLY A 188 -47.96 9.07 5.92
C GLY A 188 -48.33 9.00 7.38
N SER A 189 -49.53 9.43 7.72
CA SER A 189 -50.05 9.35 9.07
C SER A 189 -51.55 9.13 9.04
N ASP A 190 -52.06 8.52 10.10
CA ASP A 190 -53.48 8.27 10.30
C ASP A 190 -53.79 8.13 11.80
N ILE A 191 -55.07 8.26 12.13
CA ILE A 191 -55.57 8.15 13.50
C ILE A 191 -56.58 6.98 13.57
N PRO A 192 -56.12 5.72 13.51
CA PRO A 192 -57.02 4.58 13.66
C PRO A 192 -57.44 4.37 15.11
N ALA A 193 -58.51 3.63 15.30
CA ALA A 193 -58.88 3.08 16.61
C ALA A 193 -58.50 1.59 16.66
N ARG A 194 -58.12 1.09 17.83
CA ARG A 194 -57.86 -0.35 18.07
C ARG A 194 -58.82 -0.87 19.13
N MET A 195 -59.54 -1.94 18.80
CA MET A 195 -60.46 -2.60 19.74
C MET A 195 -59.68 -3.35 20.82
N LYS A 196 -60.02 -3.15 22.10
CA LYS A 196 -59.34 -3.82 23.23
C LYS A 196 -59.63 -5.32 23.28
N GLU A 197 -60.84 -5.73 22.91
CA GLU A 197 -61.29 -7.13 23.01
C GLU A 197 -60.54 -8.06 22.06
N ASN A 198 -60.40 -7.66 20.78
CA ASN A 198 -59.85 -8.52 19.72
C ASN A 198 -58.58 -7.96 19.08
N GLY A 199 -58.14 -6.75 19.44
CA GLY A 199 -56.96 -6.10 18.90
C GLY A 199 -57.09 -5.60 17.45
N ASN A 200 -58.27 -5.67 16.84
CA ASN A 200 -58.50 -5.27 15.45
C ASN A 200 -58.40 -3.75 15.27
N TRP A 201 -57.84 -3.34 14.14
CA TRP A 201 -57.73 -1.95 13.73
C TRP A 201 -58.99 -1.50 12.97
N LEU A 202 -59.55 -0.36 13.38
CA LEU A 202 -60.67 0.32 12.73
C LEU A 202 -60.14 1.56 12.00
N GLY A 203 -60.36 1.61 10.68
CA GLY A 203 -60.05 2.79 9.87
C GLY A 203 -58.56 3.02 9.59
N LEU A 204 -57.69 2.01 9.72
CA LEU A 204 -56.28 2.14 9.39
C LEU A 204 -56.08 2.24 7.87
N ALA A 205 -55.77 3.45 7.39
CA ALA A 205 -55.48 3.75 5.99
C ALA A 205 -54.22 4.63 5.82
N ALA A 206 -53.23 4.48 6.70
CA ALA A 206 -51.97 5.23 6.65
C ALA A 206 -51.15 4.87 5.38
N ARG A 207 -51.26 5.71 4.34
CA ARG A 207 -50.42 5.62 3.13
C ARG A 207 -49.53 6.86 3.01
N PRO A 208 -48.19 6.70 2.90
CA PRO A 208 -47.28 7.83 2.72
C PRO A 208 -47.60 8.59 1.44
N LYS A 209 -47.95 9.87 1.58
CA LYS A 209 -48.16 10.80 0.47
C LYS A 209 -46.83 11.44 0.10
N ILE A 210 -46.54 11.50 -1.20
CA ILE A 210 -45.33 12.16 -1.71
C ILE A 210 -45.54 13.67 -1.55
N LEU A 211 -44.58 14.34 -0.93
CA LEU A 211 -44.60 15.79 -0.84
C LEU A 211 -44.20 16.39 -2.20
N PRO A 212 -44.92 17.41 -2.70
CA PRO A 212 -44.60 18.03 -3.99
C PRO A 212 -43.20 18.65 -3.99
N ASN A 213 -42.79 19.20 -2.84
CA ASN A 213 -41.45 19.73 -2.60
C ASN A 213 -40.87 19.05 -1.36
N PRO A 214 -39.67 18.45 -1.44
CA PRO A 214 -39.00 17.94 -0.26
C PRO A 214 -38.76 19.03 0.78
N ILE A 215 -39.04 18.72 2.04
CA ILE A 215 -38.83 19.66 3.14
C ILE A 215 -37.44 19.40 3.70
N ARG A 216 -36.57 20.40 3.66
CA ARG A 216 -35.26 20.32 4.29
C ARG A 216 -35.42 20.65 5.78
N LEU A 217 -34.86 19.80 6.63
CA LEU A 217 -34.77 19.95 8.07
C LEU A 217 -33.29 19.91 8.47
N ASP A 218 -32.72 21.05 8.79
CA ASP A 218 -31.37 21.15 9.34
C ASP A 218 -31.29 20.55 10.76
N ALA A 219 -30.07 20.33 11.27
CA ALA A 219 -29.87 19.73 12.59
C ALA A 219 -30.50 20.61 13.69
N GLY A 220 -31.40 20.04 14.48
CA GLY A 220 -32.17 20.73 15.52
C GLY A 220 -33.39 21.51 15.01
N GLU A 221 -33.61 21.59 13.70
CA GLU A 221 -34.79 22.25 13.13
C GLU A 221 -36.04 21.40 13.33
N GLU A 222 -37.17 22.09 13.54
CA GLU A 222 -38.48 21.49 13.75
C GLU A 222 -39.41 21.82 12.58
N TYR A 223 -40.29 20.88 12.22
CA TYR A 223 -41.33 21.07 11.22
C TYR A 223 -42.64 20.50 11.75
N GLU A 224 -43.70 21.27 11.55
CA GLU A 224 -45.03 20.97 12.03
C GLU A 224 -45.95 20.60 10.86
N PHE A 225 -46.77 19.57 11.04
CA PHE A 225 -47.80 19.22 10.09
C PHE A 225 -49.04 18.67 10.80
N SER A 226 -50.20 18.93 10.20
CA SER A 226 -51.48 18.45 10.71
C SER A 226 -51.79 17.07 10.15
N VAL A 227 -52.32 16.21 11.01
CA VAL A 227 -52.82 14.88 10.68
C VAL A 227 -54.32 14.88 10.88
N VAL A 228 -55.03 14.56 9.80
CA VAL A 228 -56.47 14.32 9.83
C VAL A 228 -56.69 12.84 9.53
N ARG A 229 -57.64 12.24 10.23
CA ARG A 229 -58.04 10.87 9.99
C ARG A 229 -58.48 10.67 8.54
N ASN A 230 -57.99 9.61 7.89
CA ASN A 230 -58.35 9.33 6.48
C ASN A 230 -59.69 8.58 6.34
N SER A 231 -60.16 7.91 7.39
CA SER A 231 -61.43 7.17 7.41
C SER A 231 -62.50 7.91 8.20
N VAL A 232 -63.73 8.00 7.67
CA VAL A 232 -64.89 8.44 8.44
C VAL A 232 -65.26 7.34 9.43
N LEU A 233 -65.47 7.69 10.70
CA LEU A 233 -66.05 6.77 11.68
C LEU A 233 -67.55 6.65 11.47
N GLU A 234 -68.06 5.43 11.53
CA GLU A 234 -69.50 5.22 11.61
C GLU A 234 -69.98 5.45 13.06
N GLY A 235 -71.26 5.79 13.24
CA GLY A 235 -71.80 6.10 14.57
C GLY A 235 -71.55 5.00 15.62
N GLU A 236 -71.51 3.73 15.19
CA GLU A 236 -71.21 2.59 16.05
C GLU A 236 -69.79 2.60 16.63
N ASP A 237 -68.83 3.12 15.87
CA ASP A 237 -67.43 3.17 16.29
C ASP A 237 -67.23 4.24 17.38
N TRP A 238 -67.94 5.36 17.29
CA TRP A 238 -67.89 6.42 18.30
C TRP A 238 -68.35 5.91 19.68
N TRP A 239 -69.42 5.13 19.74
CA TRP A 239 -69.88 4.56 21.02
C TRP A 239 -68.88 3.59 21.64
N LYS A 240 -68.15 2.82 20.82
CA LYS A 240 -67.09 1.91 21.31
C LYS A 240 -65.90 2.67 21.86
N ILE A 241 -65.57 3.81 21.25
CA ILE A 241 -64.51 4.70 21.71
C ILE A 241 -64.92 5.37 23.02
N ASP A 242 -66.10 6.00 23.07
CA ASP A 242 -66.62 6.67 24.27
C ASP A 242 -66.85 5.68 25.43
N GLY A 243 -67.25 4.45 25.12
CA GLY A 243 -67.39 3.36 26.08
C GLY A 243 -66.06 2.77 26.59
N GLY A 244 -64.93 3.22 26.05
CA GLY A 244 -63.60 2.74 26.41
C GLY A 244 -63.28 1.32 25.91
N GLU A 245 -64.07 0.79 24.97
CA GLU A 245 -63.86 -0.50 24.30
C GLU A 245 -62.79 -0.43 23.21
N ALA A 246 -62.47 0.79 22.74
CA ALA A 246 -61.43 1.07 21.77
C ALA A 246 -60.47 2.17 22.26
N GLU A 247 -59.25 2.17 21.72
CA GLU A 247 -58.22 3.19 21.98
C GLU A 247 -57.83 3.87 20.68
N PHE A 248 -57.62 5.19 20.70
CA PHE A 248 -57.06 5.90 19.57
C PHE A 248 -55.56 5.74 19.52
N TYR A 249 -55.06 5.52 18.31
CA TYR A 249 -53.64 5.51 18.04
C TYR A 249 -53.33 6.58 16.99
N LEU A 250 -52.18 7.22 17.12
CA LEU A 250 -51.57 8.01 16.07
C LEU A 250 -50.44 7.17 15.47
N ILE A 251 -50.60 6.79 14.21
CA ILE A 251 -49.66 5.92 13.49
C ILE A 251 -49.17 6.63 12.26
N GLY A 252 -47.87 6.52 11.98
CA GLY A 252 -47.36 7.01 10.72
C GLY A 252 -45.95 6.54 10.41
N VAL A 253 -45.49 6.98 9.24
CA VAL A 253 -44.13 6.81 8.77
C VAL A 253 -43.69 8.06 8.02
N ILE A 254 -42.50 8.51 8.36
CA ILE A 254 -41.81 9.61 7.70
C ILE A 254 -40.71 8.99 6.85
N VAL A 255 -40.72 9.27 5.55
CA VAL A 255 -39.67 8.85 4.62
C VAL A 255 -38.84 10.06 4.28
N TYR A 256 -37.54 9.99 4.57
CA TYR A 256 -36.61 11.09 4.34
C TYR A 256 -35.33 10.60 3.68
N ARG A 257 -34.55 11.54 3.19
CA ARG A 257 -33.27 11.29 2.53
C ARG A 257 -32.17 12.05 3.24
N ASP A 258 -30.99 11.46 3.34
CA ASP A 258 -29.78 12.17 3.79
C ASP A 258 -29.06 12.86 2.62
N GLU A 259 -27.98 13.61 2.93
CA GLU A 259 -27.16 14.27 1.90
C GLU A 259 -26.52 13.28 0.91
N ASN A 260 -26.27 12.04 1.36
CA ASN A 260 -25.74 10.95 0.53
C ASN A 260 -26.80 10.27 -0.33
N GLN A 261 -28.00 10.84 -0.41
CA GLN A 261 -29.15 10.32 -1.14
C GLN A 261 -29.72 8.98 -0.62
N THR A 262 -29.32 8.54 0.57
CA THR A 262 -29.84 7.31 1.18
C THR A 262 -31.23 7.56 1.73
N THR A 263 -32.20 6.75 1.31
CA THR A 263 -33.58 6.86 1.79
C THR A 263 -33.76 6.10 3.09
N ARG A 264 -34.28 6.78 4.10
CA ARG A 264 -34.53 6.27 5.44
C ARG A 264 -36.01 6.40 5.78
N LYS A 265 -36.43 5.64 6.78
CA LYS A 265 -37.80 5.67 7.30
C LYS A 265 -37.76 5.84 8.80
N THR A 266 -38.76 6.51 9.33
CA THR A 266 -39.03 6.52 10.78
C THR A 266 -40.52 6.30 10.96
N GLY A 267 -40.85 5.13 11.49
CA GLY A 267 -42.21 4.80 11.92
C GLY A 267 -42.49 5.39 13.28
N PHE A 268 -43.75 5.64 13.57
CA PHE A 268 -44.20 6.03 14.90
C PHE A 268 -45.56 5.46 15.23
N LEU A 269 -45.74 5.20 16.51
CA LEU A 269 -46.95 4.72 17.13
C LEU A 269 -47.10 5.46 18.47
N ARG A 270 -48.24 6.09 18.69
CA ARG A 270 -48.63 6.70 19.96
C ARG A 270 -50.05 6.32 20.30
N VAL A 271 -50.35 6.20 21.58
CA VAL A 271 -51.69 5.91 22.11
C VAL A 271 -52.22 7.19 22.71
N TYR A 272 -53.49 7.47 22.45
CA TYR A 272 -54.15 8.58 23.10
C TYR A 272 -54.39 8.27 24.58
N ASP A 273 -53.81 9.09 25.46
CA ASP A 273 -54.02 9.06 26.89
C ASP A 273 -55.15 10.03 27.23
N THR A 274 -56.33 9.48 27.55
CA THR A 274 -57.52 10.26 27.87
C THR A 274 -57.36 11.09 29.14
N GLU A 275 -56.53 10.66 30.11
CA GLU A 275 -56.34 11.43 31.36
C GLU A 275 -55.49 12.69 31.14
N ARG A 276 -54.54 12.60 30.21
CA ARG A 276 -53.60 13.69 29.90
C ARG A 276 -53.98 14.47 28.64
N GLU A 277 -55.03 14.04 27.96
CA GLU A 277 -55.49 14.58 26.67
C GLU A 277 -54.34 14.70 25.65
N THR A 278 -53.45 13.69 25.61
CA THR A 278 -52.26 13.72 24.77
C THR A 278 -51.90 12.35 24.21
N PHE A 279 -51.13 12.33 23.12
CA PHE A 279 -50.62 11.10 22.53
C PHE A 279 -49.32 10.69 23.21
N ALA A 280 -49.38 9.62 24.02
CA ALA A 280 -48.25 9.06 24.75
C ALA A 280 -47.68 7.82 24.06
N ARG A 281 -46.52 7.33 24.54
CA ARG A 281 -45.99 6.04 24.10
C ARG A 281 -46.87 4.90 24.66
N PRO A 282 -47.16 3.85 23.87
CA PRO A 282 -47.97 2.71 24.33
C PRO A 282 -47.41 2.03 25.58
N HIS A 283 -46.09 1.87 25.63
CA HIS A 283 -45.39 1.25 26.75
C HIS A 283 -44.09 2.02 27.04
N GLU A 284 -43.78 2.25 28.32
CA GLU A 284 -42.53 2.91 28.74
C GLU A 284 -41.30 2.04 28.44
N ASP A 285 -41.46 0.71 28.55
CA ASP A 285 -40.38 -0.27 28.39
C ASP A 285 -40.09 -0.66 26.93
N GLU A 286 -40.98 -0.30 26.00
CA GLU A 286 -40.73 -0.55 24.59
C GLU A 286 -39.77 0.52 24.06
N PRO A 287 -38.55 0.15 23.61
CA PRO A 287 -37.68 1.10 22.95
C PRO A 287 -38.48 1.71 21.80
N GLU A 288 -38.47 3.04 21.67
CA GLU A 288 -39.28 3.72 20.66
C GLU A 288 -39.23 2.95 19.35
N TYR A 289 -40.39 2.64 18.77
CA TYR A 289 -40.52 2.11 17.41
C TYR A 289 -40.02 3.10 16.34
N ASN A 290 -39.08 3.98 16.69
CA ASN A 290 -38.16 4.65 15.81
C ASN A 290 -37.23 3.59 15.20
N TYR A 291 -37.77 2.75 14.32
CA TYR A 291 -36.98 1.97 13.38
C TYR A 291 -36.26 2.98 12.47
N CYS A 292 -35.12 3.50 12.92
CA CYS A 292 -34.20 4.27 12.10
C CYS A 292 -33.36 3.30 11.28
N ASP A 293 -33.94 2.77 10.20
CA ASP A 293 -33.18 2.05 9.16
C ASP A 293 -32.17 2.99 8.47
#